data_AF-A0A950EK72-F1
#
_entry.id   AF-A0A950EK72-F1
#
_cell.length_a   1.000
_cell.length_b   1.000
_cell.length_c   1.000
_cell.angle_alpha   90.00
_cell.angle_beta   90.00
_cell.angle_gamma   90.00
#
_symmetry.space_group_name_H-M   'P 1'
#
loop_
_entity.id
_entity.type
_entity.pdbx_description
1 polymer ?
#
loop_
_entity_poly.entity_id
_entity_poly.type
_entity_poly.pdbx_seq_one_letter_code
_entity_poly.pdbx_strand_id
1 'polypeptide(L)'
;IVGGQGGAREASAADRQVCPVCQTTFLEFRNSGRLGCPYDYEVFRDELMPLLENIHDETRHSGKVPKRAPRNTQQQTTLIQLRNDLKRAVAAEDYETAARVRDKIKVIEQEQGR
;
A
#
# COMPACT_ATOMS: atom_id res chain seq x y z
N ILE A 1 -26.80 4.23 -7.45
CA ILE A 1 -25.99 5.45 -7.69
C ILE A 1 -24.59 5.25 -7.13
N VAL A 2 -23.59 4.97 -7.96
CA VAL A 2 -22.19 5.06 -7.54
C VAL A 2 -21.44 5.81 -8.64
N GLY A 3 -21.27 7.11 -8.41
CA GLY A 3 -20.40 7.98 -9.20
C GLY A 3 -19.03 7.98 -8.56
N GLY A 4 -18.05 7.39 -9.24
CA GLY A 4 -16.64 7.52 -8.93
C GLY A 4 -16.06 8.65 -9.79
N GLN A 5 -15.64 9.73 -9.14
CA GLN A 5 -15.00 10.88 -9.77
C GLN A 5 -13.59 10.48 -10.19
N GLY A 6 -13.40 10.10 -11.46
CA GLY A 6 -12.09 9.95 -12.08
C GLY A 6 -11.52 11.34 -12.36
N GLY A 7 -10.52 11.75 -11.58
CA GLY A 7 -9.85 13.04 -11.73
C GLY A 7 -9.24 13.19 -13.13
N ALA A 8 -9.82 14.10 -13.91
CA ALA A 8 -9.26 14.55 -15.17
C ALA A 8 -8.05 15.43 -14.89
N ARG A 9 -6.83 14.92 -15.10
CA ARG A 9 -5.61 15.74 -15.19
C ARG A 9 -4.62 15.16 -16.22
N GLU A 10 -4.36 15.98 -17.23
CA GLU A 10 -3.33 15.96 -18.29
C GLU A 10 -3.01 14.65 -19.04
N ALA A 11 -3.25 14.69 -20.36
CA ALA A 11 -2.85 13.65 -21.31
C ALA A 11 -1.32 13.53 -21.36
N SER A 12 -0.77 12.59 -20.58
CA SER A 12 0.65 12.22 -20.63
C SER A 12 0.92 11.29 -21.82
N ALA A 13 2.16 11.26 -22.31
CA ALA A 13 2.54 10.48 -23.51
C ALA A 13 2.19 8.97 -23.42
N ALA A 14 1.99 8.49 -22.21
CA ALA A 14 1.73 7.11 -21.91
C ALA A 14 0.23 6.71 -22.04
N ASP A 15 -0.65 7.70 -22.25
CA ASP A 15 -2.04 7.52 -22.75
C ASP A 15 -2.10 6.82 -24.12
N ARG A 16 -1.01 6.86 -24.91
CA ARG A 16 -0.89 6.17 -26.20
C ARG A 16 -0.37 4.75 -26.09
N GLN A 17 -0.06 4.24 -24.90
CA GLN A 17 0.34 2.84 -24.74
C GLN A 17 -0.87 1.95 -25.02
N VAL A 18 -0.64 0.93 -25.85
CA VAL A 18 -1.65 -0.06 -26.23
C VAL A 18 -1.10 -1.44 -25.90
N CYS A 19 -1.93 -2.28 -25.29
CA CYS A 19 -1.57 -3.65 -25.04
C CYS A 19 -1.53 -4.45 -26.36
N PRO A 20 -0.44 -5.18 -26.66
CA PRO A 20 -0.35 -5.97 -27.88
C PRO A 20 -1.26 -7.22 -27.88
N VAL A 21 -1.81 -7.61 -26.72
CA VAL A 21 -2.63 -8.82 -26.58
C VAL A 21 -4.13 -8.51 -26.69
N CYS A 22 -4.63 -7.54 -25.93
CA CYS A 22 -6.06 -7.21 -25.88
C CYS A 22 -6.41 -5.91 -26.61
N GLN A 23 -5.40 -5.18 -27.14
CA GLN A 23 -5.55 -3.90 -27.83
C GLN A 23 -6.26 -2.81 -27.01
N THR A 24 -6.33 -2.97 -25.69
CA THR A 24 -6.85 -1.93 -24.81
C THR A 24 -5.78 -0.85 -24.63
N THR A 25 -6.21 0.40 -24.73
CA THR A 25 -5.34 1.58 -24.55
C THR A 25 -5.36 2.02 -23.09
N PHE A 26 -4.28 2.64 -22.62
CA PHE A 26 -4.24 3.18 -21.25
C PHE A 26 -5.36 4.20 -20.98
N LEU A 27 -5.77 4.99 -21.98
CA LEU A 27 -6.92 5.89 -21.91
C LEU A 27 -8.24 5.15 -21.60
N GLU A 28 -8.47 4.02 -22.26
CA GLU A 28 -9.67 3.19 -22.05
C GLU A 28 -9.66 2.60 -20.64
N PHE A 29 -8.50 2.16 -20.16
CA PHE A 29 -8.33 1.76 -18.77
C PHE A 29 -8.61 2.91 -17.80
N ARG A 30 -8.11 4.12 -18.05
CA ARG A 30 -8.35 5.29 -17.18
C ARG A 30 -9.84 5.68 -17.13
N ASN A 31 -10.55 5.56 -18.24
CA ASN A 31 -11.98 5.88 -18.32
C ASN A 31 -12.89 4.77 -17.77
N SER A 32 -12.54 3.51 -17.99
CA SER A 32 -13.36 2.34 -17.62
C SER A 32 -12.97 1.75 -16.25
N GLY A 33 -11.74 1.97 -15.79
CA GLY A 33 -11.15 1.37 -14.60
C GLY A 33 -10.91 -0.14 -14.71
N ARG A 34 -10.95 -0.71 -15.93
CA ARG A 34 -10.91 -2.16 -16.15
C ARG A 34 -9.78 -2.55 -17.10
N LEU A 35 -8.95 -3.50 -16.65
CA LEU A 35 -7.91 -4.13 -17.47
C LEU A 35 -8.51 -5.33 -18.21
N GLY A 36 -8.14 -5.49 -19.48
CA GLY A 36 -8.70 -6.50 -20.39
C GLY A 36 -8.00 -7.86 -20.29
N CYS A 37 -6.72 -7.89 -19.94
CA CYS A 37 -5.90 -9.09 -19.86
C CYS A 37 -4.79 -8.95 -18.80
N PRO A 38 -4.17 -10.06 -18.34
CA PRO A 38 -3.08 -9.99 -17.36
C PRO A 38 -1.84 -9.26 -17.88
N TYR A 39 -1.60 -9.29 -19.19
CA TYR A 39 -0.46 -8.61 -19.83
C TYR A 39 -0.54 -7.08 -19.73
N ASP A 40 -1.74 -6.54 -19.49
CA ASP A 40 -1.93 -5.10 -19.25
C ASP A 40 -1.16 -4.62 -18.01
N TYR A 41 -1.03 -5.47 -16.98
CA TYR A 41 -0.23 -5.14 -15.79
C TYR A 41 1.26 -5.01 -16.09
N GLU A 42 1.76 -5.71 -17.11
CA GLU A 42 3.17 -5.65 -17.51
C GLU A 42 3.43 -4.45 -18.40
N VAL A 43 2.53 -4.18 -19.35
CA VAL A 43 2.65 -3.08 -20.33
C VAL A 43 2.47 -1.72 -19.67
N PHE A 44 1.48 -1.59 -18.79
CA PHE A 44 1.15 -0.33 -18.14
C PHE A 44 1.81 -0.19 -16.77
N ARG A 45 2.73 -1.08 -16.39
CA ARG A 45 3.30 -1.14 -15.04
C ARG A 45 3.77 0.21 -14.51
N ASP A 46 4.49 0.98 -15.34
CA ASP A 46 5.13 2.24 -14.97
C ASP A 46 4.12 3.34 -14.63
N GLU A 47 3.00 3.42 -15.36
CA GLU A 47 1.91 4.35 -15.05
C GLU A 47 0.87 3.78 -14.08
N LEU A 48 0.70 2.47 -14.06
CA LEU A 48 -0.21 1.78 -13.18
C LEU A 48 0.28 1.87 -11.73
N MET A 49 1.59 1.85 -11.51
CA MET A 49 2.17 1.94 -10.17
C MET A 49 1.79 3.24 -9.42
N PRO A 50 2.00 4.46 -9.97
CA PRO A 50 1.57 5.69 -9.31
C PRO A 50 0.04 5.80 -9.23
N LEU A 51 -0.72 5.24 -10.18
CA LEU A 51 -2.19 5.22 -10.09
C LEU A 51 -2.67 4.29 -8.98
N LEU A 52 -2.10 3.10 -8.84
CA LEU A 52 -2.38 2.19 -7.73
C LEU A 52 -1.98 2.84 -6.41
N GLU A 53 -0.85 3.53 -6.34
CA GLU A 53 -0.44 4.28 -5.14
C GLU A 53 -1.41 5.42 -4.81
N ASN A 54 -1.99 6.11 -5.80
CA ASN A 54 -2.99 7.16 -5.56
C ASN A 54 -4.40 6.59 -5.25
N ILE A 55 -4.80 5.49 -5.88
CA ILE A 55 -6.08 4.81 -5.61
C ILE A 55 -6.03 4.14 -4.23
N HIS A 56 -4.86 3.62 -3.87
CA HIS A 56 -4.53 3.18 -2.51
C HIS A 56 -3.88 4.33 -1.73
N ASP A 57 -4.64 5.41 -1.48
CA ASP A 57 -4.25 6.54 -0.57
C ASP A 57 -3.93 6.07 0.88
N GLU A 58 -3.97 4.76 1.12
CA GLU A 58 -3.31 4.10 2.23
C GLU A 58 -2.93 2.68 1.76
N THR A 59 -1.64 2.30 1.77
CA THR A 59 -1.17 0.91 1.51
C THR A 59 -1.70 -0.13 2.52
N ARG A 60 -2.61 0.27 3.41
CA ARG A 60 -3.28 -0.56 4.39
C ARG A 60 -4.69 -0.03 4.61
N HIS A 61 -5.71 -0.88 4.52
CA HIS A 61 -7.06 -0.53 4.92
C HIS A 61 -7.12 -0.36 6.45
N SER A 62 -6.93 0.86 6.97
CA SER A 62 -7.40 1.20 8.31
C SER A 62 -8.91 1.47 8.21
N GLY A 63 -9.71 0.41 8.23
CA GLY A 63 -11.17 0.52 8.19
C GLY A 63 -11.68 1.57 9.17
N LYS A 64 -12.75 2.29 8.79
CA LYS A 64 -13.41 3.42 9.48
C LYS A 64 -13.07 3.53 10.97
N VAL A 65 -11.96 4.18 11.28
CA VAL A 65 -11.51 4.38 12.66
C VAL A 65 -12.32 5.55 13.22
N PRO A 66 -13.22 5.34 14.20
CA PRO A 66 -13.92 6.47 14.82
C PRO A 66 -12.87 7.41 15.43
N LYS A 67 -13.11 8.73 15.40
CA LYS A 67 -12.23 9.77 15.99
C LYS A 67 -11.96 9.59 17.51
N ARG A 68 -12.55 8.56 18.12
CA ARG A 68 -12.34 8.08 19.49
C ARG A 68 -11.88 6.62 19.54
N ALA A 69 -11.03 6.18 18.61
CA ALA A 69 -10.40 4.88 18.76
C ALA A 69 -9.45 4.90 19.95
N PRO A 70 -9.46 3.87 20.81
CA PRO A 70 -8.55 3.80 21.94
C PRO A 70 -7.12 3.77 21.41
N ARG A 71 -6.23 4.58 21.99
CA ARG A 71 -4.78 4.63 21.67
C ARG A 71 -4.14 3.24 21.53
N ASN A 72 -4.74 2.24 22.16
CA ASN A 72 -4.40 0.83 22.13
C ASN A 72 -4.31 0.23 20.71
N THR A 73 -5.21 0.57 19.78
CA THR A 73 -5.24 -0.08 18.43
C THR A 73 -4.03 0.29 17.57
N GLN A 74 -3.58 1.54 17.64
CA GLN A 74 -2.39 2.01 16.91
C GLN A 74 -1.13 1.35 17.49
N GLN A 75 -1.01 1.30 18.81
CA GLN A 75 0.13 0.67 19.47
C GLN A 75 0.20 -0.85 19.24
N GLN A 76 -0.94 -1.55 19.22
CA GLN A 76 -1.00 -2.97 18.85
C GLN A 76 -0.51 -3.20 17.43
N THR A 77 -0.90 -2.33 16.51
CA THR A 77 -0.43 -2.37 15.13
C THR A 77 1.09 -2.21 15.04
N THR A 78 1.65 -1.23 15.74
CA THR A 78 3.10 -1.01 15.80
C THR A 78 3.83 -2.20 16.41
N LEU A 79 3.27 -2.83 17.45
CA LEU A 79 3.84 -4.04 18.04
C LEU A 79 3.90 -5.21 17.06
N ILE A 80 2.85 -5.42 16.27
CA ILE A 80 2.81 -6.49 15.27
C ILE A 80 3.92 -6.25 14.23
N GLN A 81 4.11 -5.01 13.78
CA GLN A 81 5.17 -4.67 12.84
C GLN A 81 6.57 -4.90 13.42
N LEU A 82 6.84 -4.39 14.63
CA LEU A 82 8.13 -4.59 15.29
C LEU A 82 8.44 -6.06 15.54
N ARG A 83 7.45 -6.89 15.88
CA ARG A 83 7.63 -8.34 16.01
C ARG A 83 7.98 -9.01 14.68
N ASN A 84 7.46 -8.52 13.55
CA ASN A 84 7.86 -9.02 12.23
C ASN A 84 9.29 -8.61 11.90
N ASP A 85 9.63 -7.35 12.18
CA ASP A 85 10.96 -6.77 11.96
C ASP A 85 12.04 -7.52 12.75
N LEU A 86 11.74 -7.87 14.02
CA LEU A 86 12.60 -8.69 14.85
C LEU A 86 12.87 -10.06 14.21
N LYS A 87 11.83 -10.73 13.70
CA LYS A 87 11.99 -12.03 13.02
C LYS A 87 12.85 -11.91 11.77
N ARG A 88 12.71 -10.83 11.01
CA ARG A 88 13.53 -10.56 9.82
C ARG A 88 14.99 -10.31 10.19
N ALA A 89 15.25 -9.45 11.18
CA ALA A 89 16.61 -9.17 11.65
C ALA A 89 17.31 -10.43 12.20
N VAL A 90 16.59 -11.29 12.92
CA VAL A 90 17.13 -12.58 13.39
C VAL A 90 17.41 -13.53 12.22
N ALA A 91 16.54 -13.58 11.22
CA ALA A 91 16.73 -14.40 10.02
C ALA A 91 17.89 -13.92 9.14
N ALA A 92 18.18 -12.61 9.17
CA ALA A 92 19.31 -11.99 8.47
C ALA A 92 20.61 -11.98 9.29
N GLU A 93 20.62 -12.57 10.49
CA GLU A 93 21.76 -12.60 11.42
C GLU A 93 22.21 -11.19 11.88
N ASP A 94 21.36 -10.19 11.72
CA ASP A 94 21.56 -8.79 12.15
C ASP A 94 21.22 -8.61 13.64
N TYR A 95 22.09 -9.12 14.52
CA TYR A 95 21.85 -9.10 15.97
C TYR A 95 21.79 -7.69 16.58
N GLU A 96 22.49 -6.71 16.00
CA GLU A 96 22.44 -5.31 16.44
C GLU A 96 21.04 -4.71 16.23
N THR A 97 20.49 -4.89 15.03
CA THR A 97 19.14 -4.43 14.69
C THR A 97 18.09 -5.19 15.50
N ALA A 98 18.25 -6.51 15.66
CA ALA A 98 17.36 -7.31 16.48
C ALA A 98 17.32 -6.84 17.94
N ALA A 99 18.47 -6.49 18.54
CA ALA A 99 18.53 -5.93 19.88
C ALA A 99 17.76 -4.60 19.97
N ARG A 100 18.00 -3.66 19.03
CA ARG A 100 17.28 -2.37 18.98
C ARG A 100 15.77 -2.54 18.85
N VAL A 101 15.32 -3.47 17.99
CA VAL A 101 13.89 -3.74 17.79
C VAL A 101 13.28 -4.37 19.05
N ARG A 102 13.98 -5.29 19.71
CA ARG A 102 13.54 -5.89 20.98
C ARG A 102 13.37 -4.85 22.08
N ASP A 103 14.32 -3.91 22.22
CA ASP A 103 14.21 -2.84 23.20
C ASP A 103 13.05 -1.89 22.89
N LYS A 104 12.79 -1.58 21.62
CA LYS A 104 11.58 -0.82 21.20
C LYS A 104 10.28 -1.54 21.55
N ILE A 105 10.20 -2.87 21.37
CA ILE A 105 9.04 -3.67 21.75
C ILE A 105 8.77 -3.56 23.25
N LYS A 106 9.82 -3.67 24.08
CA LYS A 106 9.69 -3.56 25.54
C LYS A 106 9.17 -2.20 25.99
N VAL A 107 9.65 -1.11 25.38
CA VAL A 107 9.19 0.25 25.71
C VAL A 107 7.70 0.38 25.44
N ILE A 108 7.25 -0.04 24.26
CA ILE A 108 5.84 0.05 23.88
C ILE A 108 4.95 -0.87 24.74
N GLU A 109 5.41 -2.08 25.08
CA GLU A 109 4.67 -2.98 25.99
C GLU A 109 4.58 -2.40 27.41
N GLN A 110 5.61 -1.70 27.90
CA GLN A 110 5.56 -1.00 29.19
C GLN A 110 4.61 0.20 29.18
N GLU A 111 4.56 0.95 28.07
CA GLU A 111 3.60 2.04 27.88
C GLU A 111 2.14 1.56 27.80
N GLN A 112 1.89 0.30 27.40
CA GLN A 112 0.56 -0.30 27.38
C GLN A 112 0.09 -0.84 28.74
N GLY A 113 1.03 -1.14 29.64
CA GLY A 113 0.76 -1.71 30.96
C GLY A 113 0.56 -0.69 32.09
N ARG A 114 0.55 0.62 31.78
CA ARG A 114 0.39 1.73 32.73
C ARG A 114 -0.92 2.47 32.50
#